data_AF-A0A1H8CFB3-F1
#
_entry.id   AF-A0A1H8CFB3-F1
#
_cell.length_a   1.000
_cell.length_b   1.000
_cell.length_c   1.000
_cell.angle_alpha   90.00
_cell.angle_beta   90.00
_cell.angle_gamma   90.00
#
_symmetry.space_group_name_H-M   'P 1'
#
loop_
_entity.id
_entity.type
_entity.pdbx_description
1 polymer ?
#
loop_
_entity_poly.entity_id
_entity_poly.type
_entity_poly.pdbx_seq_one_letter_code
_entity_poly.pdbx_strand_id
1 'polypeptide(L)' 'MGQGGEDVNNSLHRAENLLVPASKTEPCSICGKEARFVEISFESPICSAECAKQMWKQYVDTQISRKYRAITDFAKSQDR' A
#
# COMPACT_ATOMS: atom_id res chain seq x y z
N MET A 1 24.10 -0.73 23.83
CA MET A 1 24.14 -0.27 22.44
C MET A 1 24.55 -1.45 21.57
N GLY A 2 23.72 -1.87 20.61
CA GLY A 2 24.02 -2.98 19.70
C GLY A 2 22.77 -3.41 18.93
N GLN A 3 22.68 -2.98 17.68
CA GLN A 3 21.61 -3.25 16.71
C GLN A 3 21.97 -4.44 15.82
N GLY A 4 20.96 -5.11 15.25
CA GLY A 4 21.06 -6.04 14.11
C GLY A 4 20.17 -7.26 14.29
N GLY A 5 19.10 -7.55 13.53
CA GLY A 5 18.59 -6.94 12.31
C GLY A 5 18.54 -7.95 11.17
N GLU A 6 17.63 -8.94 11.22
CA GLU A 6 17.39 -9.90 10.12
C GLU A 6 15.92 -10.38 10.11
N ASP A 7 15.02 -9.61 9.49
CA ASP A 7 13.62 -10.02 9.25
C ASP A 7 13.27 -9.89 7.75
N VAL A 8 13.84 -10.77 6.93
CA VAL A 8 13.50 -10.94 5.50
C VAL A 8 12.32 -11.91 5.37
N ASN A 9 11.16 -11.56 5.93
CA ASN A 9 9.84 -12.10 5.53
C ASN A 9 8.64 -11.40 6.19
N ASN A 10 8.58 -10.06 6.16
CA ASN A 10 7.57 -9.32 6.94
C ASN A 10 6.87 -8.17 6.18
N SER A 11 6.51 -8.39 4.91
CA SER A 11 5.88 -7.34 4.09
C SER A 11 4.38 -7.19 4.34
N LEU A 12 3.69 -8.21 4.89
CA LEU A 12 2.23 -8.17 5.09
C LEU A 12 1.80 -7.70 6.50
N HIS A 13 2.57 -7.99 7.56
CA HIS A 13 2.21 -7.57 8.92
C HIS A 13 2.57 -6.10 9.23
N ARG A 14 3.24 -5.38 8.31
CA ARG A 14 3.60 -3.98 8.52
C ARG A 14 2.44 -3.00 8.36
N ALA A 15 1.39 -3.33 7.61
CA ALA A 15 0.26 -2.42 7.40
C ALA A 15 -0.44 -2.01 8.71
N GLU A 16 -0.44 -2.90 9.71
CA GLU A 16 -1.09 -2.64 11.01
C GLU A 16 -0.25 -1.71 11.91
N ASN A 17 1.06 -1.67 11.72
CA ASN A 17 1.97 -0.76 12.44
C ASN A 17 2.05 0.65 11.82
N LEU A 18 1.34 0.88 10.71
CA LEU A 18 1.38 2.14 9.96
C LEU A 18 0.08 2.95 10.08
N LEU A 19 -0.84 2.51 10.94
CA LEU A 19 -2.08 3.22 11.24
C LEU A 19 -1.91 4.11 12.46
N VAL A 20 -2.01 5.42 12.25
CA VAL A 20 -2.03 6.40 13.34
C VAL A 20 -3.45 6.92 13.56
N PRO A 21 -3.86 7.26 14.79
CA PRO A 21 -5.16 7.87 15.04
C PRO A 21 -5.34 9.16 14.22
N ALA A 22 -6.50 9.29 13.57
CA ALA A 22 -6.81 10.49 12.81
C ALA A 22 -7.18 11.66 13.73
N SER A 23 -6.63 12.84 13.48
CA SER A 23 -6.99 14.07 14.20
C SER A 23 -8.31 14.69 13.74
N LYS A 24 -8.85 14.24 12.61
CA LYS A 24 -10.09 14.71 11.98
C LYS A 24 -10.84 13.52 11.41
N THR A 25 -12.17 13.57 11.44
CA THR A 25 -13.02 12.56 10.83
C THR A 25 -13.21 12.87 9.35
N GLU A 26 -12.69 11.98 8.51
CA GLU A 26 -12.83 12.01 7.05
C GLU A 26 -13.38 10.68 6.55
N PRO A 27 -14.00 10.60 5.36
CA PRO A 27 -14.44 9.34 4.80
C PRO A 27 -13.25 8.45 4.42
N CYS A 28 -13.35 7.16 4.70
CA CYS A 28 -12.34 6.17 4.37
C CYS A 28 -12.15 6.06 2.85
N SER A 29 -10.91 6.12 2.38
CA SER A 29 -10.59 6.08 0.95
C SER A 29 -10.92 4.76 0.26
N ILE A 30 -11.26 3.70 1.02
CA ILE A 30 -11.59 2.38 0.47
C ILE A 30 -13.10 2.09 0.49
N CYS A 31 -13.78 2.37 1.60
CA CYS A 31 -15.19 2.01 1.77
C CYS A 31 -16.13 3.18 2.03
N GLY A 32 -15.62 4.41 2.16
CA GLY A 32 -16.41 5.63 2.38
C GLY A 32 -16.97 5.80 3.79
N LYS A 33 -16.81 4.82 4.70
CA LYS A 33 -17.21 4.94 6.11
C LYS A 33 -16.30 5.92 6.86
N GLU A 34 -16.76 6.42 8.01
CA GLU A 34 -15.94 7.29 8.87
C GLU A 34 -14.58 6.66 9.20
N ALA A 35 -13.50 7.35 8.82
CA ALA A 35 -12.14 6.96 9.15
C ALA A 35 -11.78 7.40 10.57
N ARG A 36 -11.04 6.53 11.26
CA ARG A 36 -10.51 6.77 12.61
C ARG A 36 -9.00 6.74 12.64
N PHE A 37 -8.39 6.32 11.54
CA PHE A 37 -6.96 6.17 11.38
C PHE A 37 -6.50 6.82 10.08
N VAL A 38 -5.21 7.13 10.01
CA VAL A 38 -4.51 7.53 8.79
C VAL A 38 -3.45 6.48 8.53
N GLU A 39 -3.40 5.95 7.31
CA GLU A 39 -2.29 5.11 6.86
C GLU A 39 -1.15 6.04 6.43
N ILE A 40 0.00 5.92 7.09
CA ILE A 40 1.11 6.88 6.96
C ILE A 40 1.76 6.86 5.58
N SER A 41 1.83 5.71 4.92
CA SER A 41 2.53 5.56 3.64
C SER A 41 1.79 6.20 2.47
N PHE A 42 0.47 6.28 2.58
CA PHE A 42 -0.41 6.92 1.60
C PHE A 42 -1.05 8.21 2.09
N GLU A 43 -0.75 8.63 3.33
CA GLU A 43 -1.37 9.79 4.02
C GLU A 43 -2.90 9.79 3.88
N SER A 44 -3.50 8.60 3.95
CA SER A 44 -4.90 8.40 3.56
C SER A 44 -5.79 8.01 4.74
N PRO A 45 -7.01 8.57 4.86
CA PRO A 45 -7.95 8.22 5.91
C PRO A 45 -8.49 6.79 5.74
N ILE A 46 -8.38 6.00 6.80
CA ILE A 46 -8.75 4.58 6.83
C ILE A 46 -9.59 4.27 8.08
N CYS A 47 -10.65 3.48 7.91
CA CYS A 47 -11.52 3.06 9.01
C CYS A 47 -11.05 1.78 9.72
N SER A 48 -10.26 0.92 9.07
CA SER A 48 -9.81 -0.36 9.63
C SER A 48 -8.54 -0.91 8.94
N ALA A 49 -7.84 -1.81 9.62
CA ALA A 49 -6.69 -2.54 9.07
C ALA A 49 -7.03 -3.30 7.78
N GLU A 50 -8.27 -3.79 7.63
CA GLU A 50 -8.71 -4.45 6.41
C GLU A 50 -8.75 -3.49 5.22
N CYS A 51 -9.21 -2.25 5.43
CA CYS A 51 -9.18 -1.22 4.40
C CYS A 51 -7.73 -0.83 4.07
N ALA A 52 -6.84 -0.73 5.05
CA ALA A 52 -5.42 -0.53 4.78
C ALA A 52 -4.82 -1.65 3.91
N LYS A 53 -5.10 -2.92 4.24
CA LYS A 53 -4.66 -4.09 3.44
C LYS A 53 -5.18 -4.02 2.00
N GLN A 54 -6.43 -3.61 1.80
CA GLN A 54 -6.98 -3.43 0.44
C GLN A 54 -6.30 -2.29 -0.32
N MET A 55 -6.00 -1.18 0.34
CA MET A 55 -5.25 -0.06 -0.27
C MET A 55 -3.87 -0.51 -0.77
N TRP A 56 -3.12 -1.22 0.07
CA TRP A 56 -1.83 -1.81 -0.31
C TRP A 56 -1.96 -2.80 -1.46
N LYS A 57 -3.01 -3.64 -1.46
CA LYS A 57 -3.28 -4.58 -2.56
C LYS A 57 -3.50 -3.85 -3.88
N GLN A 58 -4.31 -2.78 -3.90
CA GLN A 58 -4.54 -1.97 -5.11
C GLN A 58 -3.26 -1.28 -5.60
N TYR A 59 -2.44 -0.76 -4.67
CA TYR A 59 -1.15 -0.16 -5.02
C TYR A 59 -0.19 -1.17 -5.65
N VAL A 60 -0.06 -2.36 -5.07
CA VAL A 60 0.80 -3.43 -5.61
C VAL A 60 0.30 -3.89 -6.98
N ASP A 61 -1.01 -4.07 -7.15
CA ASP A 61 -1.60 -4.49 -8.43
C ASP A 61 -1.31 -3.48 -9.56
N THR A 62 -1.50 -2.18 -9.28
CA THR A 62 -1.17 -1.13 -10.25
C THR A 62 0.33 -1.04 -10.57
N GLN A 63 1.21 -1.28 -9.60
CA GLN A 63 2.65 -1.35 -9.80
C GLN A 63 3.07 -2.56 -10.66
N ILE A 64 2.51 -3.75 -10.39
CA ILE A 64 2.79 -4.96 -11.18
C ILE A 64 2.28 -4.79 -12.62
N SER A 65 1.08 -4.24 -12.79
CA SER A 65 0.50 -3.96 -14.11
C SER A 65 1.38 -3.03 -14.96
N ARG A 66 1.93 -1.96 -14.35
CA ARG A 66 2.88 -1.06 -15.03
C ARG A 66 4.17 -1.76 -15.42
N LYS A 67 4.72 -2.61 -14.56
CA LYS A 67 5.93 -3.38 -14.86
C LYS A 67 5.71 -4.37 -16.01
N TYR A 68 4.58 -5.08 -16.02
CA TYR A 68 4.25 -5.99 -17.12
C TYR A 68 4.06 -5.25 -18.44
N ARG A 69 3.33 -4.13 -18.45
CA ARG A 69 3.11 -3.33 -19.67
C ARG A 69 4.42 -2.81 -20.26
N ALA A 70 5.38 -2.40 -19.44
CA ALA A 70 6.69 -1.94 -19.91
C ALA A 70 7.50 -3.07 -20.59
N ILE A 71 7.41 -4.31 -20.08
CA ILE A 71 8.11 -5.47 -20.66
C ILE A 71 7.52 -5.84 -22.03
N THR A 72 6.20 -5.81 -22.17
CA THR A 72 5.53 -6.18 -23.44
C THR A 72 5.76 -5.13 -24.54
N ASP A 73 5.91 -3.85 -24.20
CA ASP A 73 6.16 -2.77 -25.16
C ASP A 73 7.61 -2.81 -25.71
N PHE A 74 8.58 -3.16 -24.86
CA PHE A 74 9.96 -3.39 -25.28
C PHE A 74 10.10 -4.60 -26.22
N ALA A 75 9.36 -5.69 -25.98
CA ALA A 75 9.40 -6.88 -26.82
C ALA A 75 8.83 -6.68 -28.24
N LYS A 76 8.05 -5.62 -28.47
CA LYS A 76 7.51 -5.28 -29.80
C LYS A 76 8.40 -4.35 -30.64
N SER A 77 9.44 -3.79 -30.03
CA SER A 77 10.28 -2.74 -30.65
C SER A 77 11.60 -3.27 -31.22
N GLN A 78 11.86 -4.58 -31.14
CA GLN A 78 13.09 -5.23 -31.66
C GLN A 78 12.90 -6.07 -32.93
N ASP A 79 11.73 -6.02 -33.57
CA ASP A 79 11.44 -6.73 -34.84
C ASP A 79 11.18 -5.76 -36.01
N ARG A 80 11.88 -4.62 -36.06
CA ARG A 80 11.81 -3.70 -37.20
C ARG A 80 13.18 -3.24 -37.66
#